data_AF-F8PKL9-F1
#
_entry.id   AF-F8PKL9-F1
#
_cell.length_a   1.000
_cell.length_b   1.000
_cell.length_c   1.000
_cell.angle_alpha   90.00
_cell.angle_beta   90.00
_cell.angle_gamma   90.00
#
_symmetry.space_group_name_H-M   'P 1'
#
loop_
_entity.id
_entity.type
_entity.pdbx_description
1 polymer ?
#
loop_
_entity_poly.entity_id
_entity_poly.type
_entity_poly.pdbx_seq_one_letter_code
_entity_poly.pdbx_strand_id
1 'polypeptide(L)'
;MRALFPSWKGSFDGSKPSLTGLSHEHVITTLNTGLITEGELSSLLHLIRSPESHFLKVPTLPFHSLVSILSKFPADIDSRVFWSTALRDVLFNLTHAAVQVLLSRMRENTNTEEVQLVYDLLRAGAECQVFTTQQMNVLSDLADSCSLPLSFSNTSSPNTNTHSLHTPDSATSITHFRRSSTGHVQSDQVGPFRSESSNSGARATGPHGIKDVVVHDADPFSMIAREFGVEEQLVQ
;
A
#
# COMPACT_ATOMS: atom_id res chain seq x y z
N MET A 1 -2.36 7.01 -0.20
CA MET A 1 -1.50 6.08 -0.95
C MET A 1 -0.22 6.74 -1.44
N ARG A 2 -0.22 7.62 -2.47
CA ARG A 2 1.03 8.11 -3.11
C ARG A 2 2.13 8.63 -2.15
N ALA A 3 1.78 9.39 -1.11
CA ALA A 3 2.74 9.87 -0.10
C ALA A 3 3.40 8.79 0.80
N LEU A 4 2.91 7.54 0.75
CA LEU A 4 3.52 6.37 1.42
C LEU A 4 4.38 5.53 0.45
N PHE A 5 4.27 5.81 -0.86
CA PHE A 5 4.84 5.05 -1.96
C PHE A 5 5.33 6.02 -3.06
N PRO A 6 6.27 6.96 -2.78
CA PRO A 6 6.60 8.03 -3.72
C PRO A 6 7.37 7.55 -4.95
N SER A 7 8.09 6.42 -4.85
CA SER A 7 8.63 5.73 -6.02
C SER A 7 7.58 5.11 -6.96
N TRP A 8 6.36 4.82 -6.49
CA TRP A 8 5.30 4.27 -7.34
C TRP A 8 4.84 5.26 -8.42
N LYS A 9 5.15 4.95 -9.69
CA LYS A 9 4.83 5.84 -10.82
C LYS A 9 3.40 5.69 -11.32
N GLY A 10 2.76 4.54 -11.09
CA GLY A 10 1.36 4.27 -11.46
C GLY A 10 0.31 5.04 -10.66
N SER A 11 -0.94 4.60 -10.78
CA SER A 11 -2.11 5.11 -10.06
C SER A 11 -2.45 4.25 -8.84
N PHE A 12 -3.46 4.64 -8.06
CA PHE A 12 -4.07 3.81 -7.02
C PHE A 12 -5.59 3.86 -7.17
N ASP A 13 -6.25 2.71 -7.12
CA ASP A 13 -7.70 2.57 -6.97
C ASP A 13 -8.00 2.22 -5.50
N GLY A 14 -8.41 3.22 -4.72
CA GLY A 14 -8.48 3.12 -3.26
C GLY A 14 -7.10 2.82 -2.66
N SER A 15 -6.93 1.59 -2.15
CA SER A 15 -5.65 1.06 -1.67
C SER A 15 -4.89 0.20 -2.70
N LYS A 16 -5.55 -0.24 -3.79
CA LYS A 16 -4.93 -1.12 -4.80
C LYS A 16 -4.03 -0.31 -5.75
N PRO A 17 -2.73 -0.62 -5.88
CA PRO A 17 -1.88 -0.07 -6.93
C PRO A 17 -2.38 -0.47 -8.32
N SER A 18 -2.28 0.43 -9.29
CA SER A 18 -2.75 0.17 -10.65
C SER A 18 -1.84 0.79 -11.71
N LEU A 19 -1.74 0.11 -12.84
CA LEU A 19 -0.95 0.54 -14.02
C LEU A 19 -1.80 1.35 -15.03
N THR A 20 -3.06 1.65 -14.71
CA THR A 20 -3.96 2.39 -15.60
C THR A 20 -3.40 3.76 -15.97
N GLY A 21 -3.38 4.05 -17.27
CA GLY A 21 -2.86 5.32 -17.82
C GLY A 21 -1.34 5.34 -18.08
N LEU A 22 -0.57 4.32 -17.70
CA LEU A 22 0.84 4.23 -18.07
C LEU A 22 1.01 3.76 -19.53
N SER A 23 2.02 4.28 -20.22
CA SER A 23 2.47 3.72 -21.50
C SER A 23 3.30 2.44 -21.27
N HIS A 24 3.38 1.58 -22.29
CA HIS A 24 4.00 0.25 -22.19
C HIS A 24 5.47 0.30 -21.69
N GLU A 25 6.23 1.31 -22.12
CA GLU A 25 7.59 1.58 -21.66
C GLU A 25 7.65 1.88 -20.15
N HIS A 26 6.78 2.77 -19.66
CA HIS A 26 6.70 3.10 -18.24
C HIS A 26 6.18 1.94 -17.38
N VAL A 27 5.38 1.02 -17.92
CA VAL A 27 4.93 -0.18 -17.19
C VAL A 27 6.11 -1.04 -16.77
N ILE A 28 7.07 -1.30 -17.66
CA ILE A 28 8.26 -2.13 -17.36
C ILE A 28 9.09 -1.47 -16.25
N THR A 29 9.37 -0.17 -16.37
CA THR A 29 10.10 0.59 -15.35
C THR A 29 9.36 0.59 -14.01
N THR A 30 8.04 0.77 -14.01
CA THR A 30 7.21 0.79 -12.79
C THR A 30 7.20 -0.57 -12.08
N LEU A 31 7.16 -1.67 -12.84
CA LEU A 31 7.27 -3.03 -12.29
C LEU A 31 8.66 -3.31 -11.71
N ASN A 32 9.73 -2.83 -12.35
CA ASN A 32 11.10 -2.97 -11.87
C ASN A 32 11.39 -2.14 -10.61
N THR A 33 10.79 -0.95 -10.47
CA THR A 33 10.90 -0.12 -9.25
C THR A 33 10.02 -0.65 -8.11
N GLY A 34 8.84 -1.19 -8.42
CA GLY A 34 7.87 -1.63 -7.43
C GLY A 34 7.18 -0.48 -6.67
N LEU A 35 6.47 -0.82 -5.59
CA LEU A 35 5.73 0.15 -4.76
C LEU A 35 6.65 1.08 -3.95
N ILE A 36 7.70 0.51 -3.38
CA ILE A 36 8.69 1.16 -2.54
C ILE A 36 10.02 0.42 -2.72
N THR A 37 11.12 1.16 -2.70
CA THR A 37 12.48 0.66 -2.92
C THR A 37 13.16 0.30 -1.61
N GLU A 38 14.17 -0.57 -1.68
CA GLU A 38 15.03 -0.88 -0.54
C GLU A 38 15.79 0.37 -0.03
N GLY A 39 16.04 1.35 -0.90
CA GLY A 39 16.62 2.65 -0.55
C GLY A 39 15.70 3.49 0.33
N GLU A 40 14.42 3.63 -0.02
CA GLU A 40 13.42 4.34 0.81
C GLU A 40 13.25 3.68 2.18
N LEU A 41 13.18 2.34 2.24
CA LEU A 41 13.12 1.59 3.51
C LEU A 41 14.40 1.75 4.35
N SER A 42 15.57 1.79 3.71
CA SER A 42 16.87 2.01 4.39
C SER A 42 17.01 3.43 4.93
N SER A 43 16.56 4.44 4.19
CA SER A 43 16.48 5.83 4.67
C SER A 43 15.53 5.96 5.86
N LEU A 44 14.37 5.30 5.82
CA LEU A 44 13.44 5.26 6.94
C LEU A 44 14.04 4.58 8.19
N LEU A 45 14.80 3.49 8.00
CA LEU A 45 15.55 2.83 9.07
C LEU A 45 16.63 3.73 9.68
N HIS A 46 17.31 4.55 8.87
CA HIS A 46 18.30 5.51 9.34
C HIS A 46 17.64 6.59 10.21
N LEU A 47 16.54 7.19 9.76
CA LEU A 47 15.78 8.18 10.53
C LEU A 47 15.25 7.62 11.86
N ILE A 48 14.78 6.37 11.87
CA ILE A 48 14.35 5.67 13.10
C ILE A 48 15.50 5.51 14.12
N ARG A 49 16.71 5.22 13.64
CA ARG A 49 17.91 5.04 14.47
C ARG A 49 18.59 6.34 14.90
N SER A 50 18.35 7.44 14.18
CA SER A 50 18.97 8.74 14.40
C SER A 50 17.91 9.81 14.73
N PRO A 51 17.33 9.80 15.96
CA PRO A 51 16.28 10.73 16.35
C PRO A 51 16.73 12.20 16.30
N GLU A 52 17.98 12.47 16.68
CA GLU A 52 18.61 13.80 16.64
C GLU A 52 19.03 14.26 15.23
N SER A 53 18.52 13.60 14.18
CA SER A 53 18.75 14.02 12.79
C SER A 53 18.11 15.38 12.56
N HIS A 54 18.86 16.35 12.02
CA HIS A 54 18.38 17.70 11.73
C HIS A 54 17.24 17.74 10.68
N PHE A 55 17.04 16.64 9.93
CA PHE A 55 15.88 16.45 9.05
C PHE A 55 14.58 16.10 9.81
N LEU A 56 14.66 15.67 11.08
CA LEU A 56 13.52 15.27 11.90
C LEU A 56 13.10 16.37 12.87
N LYS A 57 12.10 17.16 12.47
CA LYS A 57 11.42 18.09 13.39
C LYS A 57 10.61 17.36 14.49
N VAL A 58 10.29 16.08 14.29
CA VAL A 58 9.51 15.22 15.20
C VAL A 58 10.09 13.80 15.17
N PRO A 59 10.86 13.36 16.19
CA PRO A 59 11.52 12.04 16.20
C PRO A 59 10.59 10.81 16.18
N THR A 60 9.30 10.98 16.46
CA THR A 60 8.27 9.92 16.37
C THR A 60 7.69 9.74 14.96
N LEU A 61 7.82 10.72 14.08
CA LEU A 61 7.23 10.71 12.73
C LEU A 61 7.68 9.50 11.88
N PRO A 62 8.95 9.07 11.87
CA PRO A 62 9.38 7.86 11.13
C PRO A 62 8.62 6.59 11.53
N PHE A 63 8.24 6.46 12.80
CA PHE A 63 7.47 5.31 13.30
C PHE A 63 6.01 5.37 12.83
N HIS A 64 5.37 6.54 12.87
CA HIS A 64 4.02 6.72 12.32
C HIS A 64 3.97 6.53 10.79
N SER A 65 5.02 6.88 10.07
CA SER A 65 5.18 6.56 8.64
C SER A 65 5.29 5.06 8.41
N LEU A 66 6.08 4.35 9.21
CA LEU A 66 6.21 2.89 9.13
C LEU A 66 4.89 2.16 9.45
N VAL A 67 4.20 2.55 10.53
CA VAL A 67 2.83 2.08 10.85
C VAL A 67 1.90 2.33 9.66
N SER A 68 1.94 3.52 9.06
CA SER A 68 1.10 3.87 7.91
C SER A 68 1.42 3.05 6.66
N ILE A 69 2.68 2.68 6.43
CA ILE A 69 3.11 1.78 5.34
C ILE A 69 2.57 0.38 5.59
N LEU A 70 2.74 -0.17 6.80
CA LEU A 70 2.32 -1.52 7.17
C LEU A 70 0.79 -1.70 7.08
N SER A 71 0.01 -0.85 7.75
CA SER A 71 -1.46 -0.91 7.77
C SER A 71 -2.12 -0.62 6.41
N LYS A 72 -1.37 -0.19 5.40
CA LYS A 72 -1.86 0.14 4.05
C LYS A 72 -1.05 -0.57 2.96
N PHE A 73 -0.25 -1.57 3.29
CA PHE A 73 0.57 -2.27 2.30
C PHE A 73 -0.32 -3.11 1.36
N PRO A 74 -0.19 -2.98 0.02
CA PRO A 74 -0.96 -3.78 -0.94
C PRO A 74 -0.62 -5.28 -0.90
N ALA A 75 -1.33 -6.02 -0.05
CA ALA A 75 -1.10 -7.43 0.24
C ALA A 75 -1.97 -8.40 -0.58
N ASP A 76 -2.96 -7.91 -1.30
CA ASP A 76 -3.88 -8.74 -2.07
C ASP A 76 -3.21 -9.39 -3.30
N ILE A 77 -3.81 -10.47 -3.80
CA ILE A 77 -3.23 -11.35 -4.83
C ILE A 77 -2.85 -10.57 -6.09
N ASP A 78 -3.70 -9.64 -6.52
CA ASP A 78 -3.46 -8.79 -7.70
C ASP A 78 -2.25 -7.86 -7.49
N SER A 79 -2.07 -7.36 -6.26
CA SER A 79 -0.98 -6.46 -5.88
C SER A 79 0.37 -7.16 -5.69
N ARG A 80 0.39 -8.51 -5.62
CA ARG A 80 1.59 -9.30 -5.32
C ARG A 80 2.73 -9.10 -6.32
N VAL A 81 2.43 -8.66 -7.54
CA VAL A 81 3.39 -8.42 -8.62
C VAL A 81 4.21 -7.13 -8.46
N PHE A 82 3.82 -6.22 -7.55
CA PHE A 82 4.47 -4.92 -7.37
C PHE A 82 5.51 -4.87 -6.24
N TRP A 83 5.82 -6.02 -5.61
CA TRP A 83 6.80 -6.13 -4.53
C TRP A 83 7.51 -7.50 -4.53
N SER A 84 8.80 -7.54 -4.21
CA SER A 84 9.59 -8.78 -4.17
C SER A 84 9.53 -9.46 -2.78
N THR A 85 9.95 -10.73 -2.69
CA THR A 85 10.19 -11.37 -1.37
C THR A 85 11.29 -10.66 -0.58
N ALA A 86 12.36 -10.23 -1.24
CA ALA A 86 13.42 -9.43 -0.62
C ALA A 86 12.88 -8.14 0.00
N LEU A 87 12.01 -7.40 -0.70
CA LEU A 87 11.42 -6.17 -0.19
C LEU A 87 10.54 -6.40 1.05
N ARG A 88 9.74 -7.48 1.07
CA ARG A 88 9.01 -7.92 2.28
C ARG A 88 9.96 -8.15 3.44
N ASP A 89 11.08 -8.84 3.19
CA ASP A 89 12.03 -9.22 4.24
C ASP A 89 12.83 -8.02 4.75
N VAL A 90 13.14 -7.04 3.89
CA VAL A 90 13.66 -5.71 4.28
C VAL A 90 12.63 -4.93 5.11
N LEU A 91 11.36 -4.90 4.70
CA LEU A 91 10.28 -4.24 5.46
C LEU A 91 10.06 -4.89 6.83
N PHE A 92 10.14 -6.22 6.91
CA PHE A 92 10.09 -6.94 8.19
C PHE A 92 11.29 -6.60 9.08
N ASN A 93 12.51 -6.63 8.54
CA ASN A 93 13.73 -6.30 9.29
C ASN A 93 13.72 -4.84 9.79
N LEU A 94 13.20 -3.90 9.00
CA LEU A 94 12.90 -2.52 9.41
C LEU A 94 11.88 -2.48 10.55
N THR A 95 10.76 -3.20 10.43
CA THR A 95 9.71 -3.27 11.46
C THR A 95 10.24 -3.80 12.79
N HIS A 96 10.95 -4.94 12.76
CA HIS A 96 11.57 -5.51 13.95
C HIS A 96 12.61 -4.56 14.55
N ALA A 97 13.51 -3.98 13.74
CA ALA A 97 14.50 -3.02 14.24
C ALA A 97 13.88 -1.75 14.85
N ALA A 98 12.76 -1.27 14.30
CA ALA A 98 12.03 -0.12 14.82
C ALA A 98 11.38 -0.41 16.18
N VAL A 99 10.79 -1.61 16.37
CA VAL A 99 10.29 -2.03 17.69
C VAL A 99 11.44 -2.13 18.69
N GLN A 100 12.58 -2.73 18.33
CA GLN A 100 13.74 -2.84 19.22
C GLN A 100 14.30 -1.47 19.65
N VAL A 101 14.26 -0.46 18.78
CA VAL A 101 14.62 0.93 19.13
C VAL A 101 13.64 1.52 20.15
N LEU A 102 12.33 1.40 19.93
CA LEU A 102 11.33 1.91 20.87
C LEU A 102 11.38 1.19 22.24
N LEU A 103 11.54 -0.14 22.25
CA LEU A 103 11.68 -0.92 23.49
C LEU A 103 12.95 -0.57 24.29
N SER A 104 14.00 -0.10 23.60
CA SER A 104 15.21 0.41 24.26
C SER A 104 14.95 1.77 24.92
N ARG A 105 14.36 2.73 24.19
CA ARG A 105 13.99 4.05 24.74
C ARG A 105 13.00 3.97 25.88
N MET A 106 11.95 3.15 25.74
CA MET A 106 10.93 2.91 26.78
C MET A 106 11.52 2.36 28.09
N ARG A 107 12.65 1.66 28.04
CA ARG A 107 13.41 1.18 29.22
C ARG A 107 14.27 2.27 29.86
N GLU A 108 14.78 3.21 29.07
CA GLU A 108 15.58 4.35 29.53
C GLU A 108 14.70 5.47 30.10
N ASN A 109 13.54 5.73 29.48
CA ASN A 109 12.54 6.70 29.90
C ASN A 109 11.13 6.30 29.40
N THR A 110 10.26 5.82 30.29
CA THR A 110 8.92 5.34 29.89
C THR A 110 7.94 6.50 29.62
N ASN A 111 7.88 6.98 28.38
CA ASN A 111 6.84 7.88 27.90
C ASN A 111 5.61 7.10 27.38
N THR A 112 4.40 7.49 27.77
CA THR A 112 3.12 6.96 27.26
C THR A 112 3.03 6.96 25.73
N GLU A 113 3.60 7.99 25.06
CA GLU A 113 3.61 8.07 23.59
C GLU A 113 4.48 6.96 22.96
N GLU A 114 5.61 6.60 23.58
CA GLU A 114 6.44 5.50 23.10
C GLU A 114 5.79 4.14 23.36
N VAL A 115 5.11 3.97 24.50
CA VAL A 115 4.30 2.76 24.78
C VAL A 115 3.21 2.57 23.71
N GLN A 116 2.52 3.65 23.33
CA GLN A 116 1.51 3.61 22.26
C GLN A 116 2.14 3.31 20.89
N LEU A 117 3.30 3.90 20.58
CA LEU A 117 4.02 3.61 19.33
C LEU A 117 4.48 2.15 19.22
N VAL A 118 4.93 1.53 20.33
CA VAL A 118 5.25 0.10 20.37
C VAL A 118 4.01 -0.73 20.06
N TYR A 119 2.87 -0.41 20.71
CA TYR A 119 1.60 -1.09 20.49
C TYR A 119 1.12 -0.97 19.04
N ASP A 120 1.09 0.25 18.50
CA ASP A 120 0.64 0.54 17.13
C ASP A 120 1.52 -0.15 16.08
N LEU A 121 2.84 -0.17 16.29
CA LEU A 121 3.81 -0.79 15.37
C LEU A 121 3.76 -2.32 15.40
N LEU A 122 3.68 -2.93 16.59
CA LEU A 122 3.51 -4.38 16.72
C LEU A 122 2.17 -4.83 16.14
N ARG A 123 1.10 -4.07 16.40
CA ARG A 123 -0.22 -4.31 15.83
C ARG A 123 -0.23 -4.21 14.31
N ALA A 124 0.26 -3.10 13.75
CA ALA A 124 0.31 -2.90 12.31
C ALA A 124 1.21 -3.92 11.61
N GLY A 125 2.30 -4.35 12.25
CA GLY A 125 3.16 -5.42 11.74
C GLY A 125 2.50 -6.80 11.77
N ALA A 126 1.75 -7.14 12.82
CA ALA A 126 1.03 -8.41 12.91
C ALA A 126 -0.26 -8.45 12.05
N GLU A 127 -0.90 -7.30 11.80
CA GLU A 127 -2.01 -7.16 10.84
C GLU A 127 -1.51 -7.07 9.37
N CYS A 128 -0.20 -6.96 9.13
CA CYS A 128 0.42 -6.86 7.80
C CYS A 128 0.45 -8.21 7.07
N GLN A 129 -0.57 -8.47 6.25
CA GLN A 129 -0.73 -9.70 5.45
C GLN A 129 0.38 -9.97 4.42
N VAL A 130 1.33 -9.05 4.23
CA VAL A 130 2.53 -9.23 3.40
C VAL A 130 3.61 -10.08 4.09
N PHE A 131 3.63 -10.11 5.42
CA PHE A 131 4.57 -10.93 6.19
C PHE A 131 4.20 -12.42 6.19
N THR A 132 5.19 -13.28 6.37
CA THR A 132 4.97 -14.71 6.58
C THR A 132 4.46 -14.99 8.00
N THR A 133 3.78 -16.11 8.22
CA THR A 133 3.38 -16.56 9.56
C THR A 133 4.56 -16.62 10.54
N GLN A 134 5.76 -17.02 10.07
CA GLN A 134 6.97 -17.00 10.90
C GLN A 134 7.36 -15.59 11.34
N GLN A 135 7.28 -14.61 10.43
CA GLN A 135 7.55 -13.19 10.73
C GLN A 135 6.48 -12.60 11.66
N MET A 136 5.21 -12.92 11.44
CA MET A 136 4.11 -12.51 12.32
C MET A 136 4.29 -13.05 13.75
N ASN A 137 4.62 -14.34 13.90
CA ASN A 137 4.85 -14.97 15.20
C ASN A 137 5.96 -14.25 15.99
N VAL A 138 7.08 -13.87 15.34
CA VAL A 138 8.17 -13.13 15.99
C VAL A 138 7.71 -11.76 16.53
N LEU A 139 6.71 -11.12 15.90
CA LEU A 139 6.10 -9.89 16.44
C LEU A 139 5.12 -10.18 17.58
N SER A 140 4.37 -11.28 17.52
CA SER A 140 3.50 -11.73 18.61
C SER A 140 4.29 -12.08 19.87
N ASP A 141 5.34 -12.92 19.74
CA ASP A 141 6.23 -13.31 20.84
C ASP A 141 6.85 -12.07 21.52
N LEU A 142 7.18 -11.04 20.73
CA LEU A 142 7.75 -9.78 21.21
C LEU A 142 6.69 -8.90 21.92
N ALA A 143 5.42 -8.94 21.50
CA ALA A 143 4.33 -8.25 22.17
C ALA A 143 3.94 -8.88 23.51
N ASP A 144 3.85 -10.21 23.56
CA ASP A 144 3.61 -10.98 24.78
C ASP A 144 4.75 -10.72 25.81
N SER A 145 6.00 -10.71 25.33
CA SER A 145 7.17 -10.33 26.13
C SER A 145 7.11 -8.91 26.72
N CYS A 146 6.31 -8.02 26.12
CA CYS A 146 6.07 -6.66 26.60
C CYS A 146 4.80 -6.50 27.43
N SER A 147 4.05 -7.59 27.68
CA SER A 147 2.75 -7.59 28.37
C SER A 147 1.69 -6.69 27.70
N LEU A 148 1.80 -6.49 26.37
CA LEU A 148 0.88 -5.64 25.61
C LEU A 148 -0.36 -6.42 25.16
N PRO A 149 -1.59 -5.93 25.38
CA PRO A 149 -2.82 -6.66 25.08
C PRO A 149 -3.16 -6.62 23.57
N LEU A 150 -2.45 -7.43 22.77
CA LEU A 150 -2.78 -7.67 21.37
C LEU A 150 -3.68 -8.91 21.23
N SER A 151 -4.99 -8.68 21.21
CA SER A 151 -5.98 -9.73 20.89
C SER A 151 -5.97 -10.07 19.39
N PHE A 152 -4.99 -10.85 18.96
CA PHE A 152 -4.93 -11.39 17.61
C PHE A 152 -6.13 -12.29 17.34
N SER A 153 -7.04 -11.81 16.49
CA SER A 153 -8.22 -12.56 16.07
C SER A 153 -7.83 -13.60 15.02
N ASN A 154 -7.26 -14.72 15.46
CA ASN A 154 -7.02 -15.87 14.61
C ASN A 154 -8.34 -16.39 14.04
N THR A 155 -8.68 -15.99 12.81
CA THR A 155 -9.84 -16.49 12.07
C THR A 155 -9.58 -17.90 11.54
N SER A 156 -9.52 -18.88 12.45
CA SER A 156 -9.57 -20.29 12.13
C SER A 156 -10.98 -20.63 11.63
N SER A 157 -11.17 -20.54 10.31
CA SER A 157 -12.41 -20.97 9.64
C SER A 157 -12.82 -22.38 10.11
N PRO A 158 -14.08 -22.60 10.52
CA PRO A 158 -14.51 -23.89 11.04
C PRO A 158 -14.43 -24.97 9.97
N ASN A 159 -13.83 -26.10 10.33
CA ASN A 159 -13.58 -27.21 9.41
C ASN A 159 -14.88 -27.77 8.81
N THR A 160 -14.88 -27.98 7.49
CA THR A 160 -15.89 -28.81 6.82
C THR A 160 -15.77 -30.25 7.29
N ASN A 161 -16.87 -30.86 7.71
CA ASN A 161 -16.97 -32.31 7.86
C ASN A 161 -18.36 -32.79 7.41
N THR A 162 -18.46 -33.11 6.12
CA THR A 162 -19.58 -33.88 5.56
C THR A 162 -19.34 -35.36 5.81
N HIS A 163 -20.32 -36.07 6.39
CA HIS A 163 -21.05 -37.14 5.68
C HIS A 163 -22.24 -37.66 6.51
N SER A 164 -23.29 -38.08 5.81
CA SER A 164 -24.61 -38.42 6.35
C SER A 164 -24.73 -39.87 6.80
N LEU A 165 -25.70 -40.16 7.69
CA LEU A 165 -26.55 -41.38 7.64
C LEU A 165 -27.66 -41.35 8.72
N HIS A 166 -28.86 -40.86 8.38
CA HIS A 166 -30.13 -41.38 8.94
C HIS A 166 -31.39 -40.92 8.18
N THR A 167 -32.31 -41.86 7.98
CA THR A 167 -33.74 -41.77 7.58
C THR A 167 -34.47 -42.91 8.34
N PRO A 168 -35.82 -43.05 8.33
CA PRO A 168 -36.89 -42.31 7.65
C PRO A 168 -37.67 -41.44 8.68
N ASP A 169 -38.98 -41.10 8.63
CA ASP A 169 -40.13 -41.50 7.78
C ASP A 169 -41.25 -40.43 7.81
N SER A 170 -42.32 -40.65 7.04
CA SER A 170 -43.63 -39.95 7.01
C SER A 170 -43.60 -38.49 6.54
N ALA A 171 -44.19 -38.15 5.38
CA ALA A 171 -45.63 -37.98 5.11
C ALA A 171 -46.22 -36.71 5.79
N THR A 172 -47.05 -35.88 5.14
CA THR A 172 -48.00 -36.17 4.05
C THR A 172 -48.35 -34.90 3.23
N SER A 173 -48.93 -35.09 2.05
CA SER A 173 -49.94 -34.19 1.40
C SER A 173 -49.48 -32.86 0.74
N ILE A 174 -49.70 -32.69 -0.58
CA ILE A 174 -50.80 -31.92 -1.24
C ILE A 174 -50.46 -30.42 -1.44
N THR A 175 -50.67 -29.72 -2.57
CA THR A 175 -50.83 -30.02 -4.03
C THR A 175 -50.80 -28.67 -4.78
N HIS A 176 -50.62 -28.67 -6.12
CA HIS A 176 -50.91 -27.54 -7.04
C HIS A 176 -50.03 -26.27 -6.86
N PHE A 177 -49.83 -25.38 -7.85
CA PHE A 177 -50.39 -25.27 -9.21
C PHE A 177 -49.31 -25.03 -10.28
N ARG A 178 -49.63 -25.38 -11.53
CA ARG A 178 -48.84 -25.18 -12.76
C ARG A 178 -49.38 -23.96 -13.53
N ARG A 179 -48.53 -22.96 -13.88
CA ARG A 179 -48.51 -22.37 -15.24
C ARG A 179 -47.30 -21.48 -15.52
N SER A 180 -46.91 -21.43 -16.79
CA SER A 180 -45.94 -20.53 -17.39
C SER A 180 -46.62 -19.56 -18.39
N SER A 181 -46.05 -18.36 -18.54
CA SER A 181 -46.15 -17.42 -19.67
C SER A 181 -44.91 -16.51 -19.59
N THR A 182 -44.05 -16.30 -20.59
CA THR A 182 -44.23 -15.76 -21.96
C THR A 182 -44.90 -14.39 -21.98
N GLY A 183 -44.08 -13.33 -22.11
CA GLY A 183 -44.50 -11.96 -22.42
C GLY A 183 -43.46 -11.31 -23.33
N HIS A 184 -43.89 -10.87 -24.51
CA HIS A 184 -43.06 -10.31 -25.58
C HIS A 184 -43.59 -8.92 -25.94
N VAL A 185 -42.69 -7.94 -26.05
CA VAL A 185 -42.96 -6.62 -26.64
C VAL A 185 -41.76 -6.23 -27.51
N GLN A 186 -42.05 -5.64 -28.67
CA GLN A 186 -41.09 -5.18 -29.68
C GLN A 186 -41.67 -3.94 -30.38
N SER A 187 -40.83 -2.92 -30.58
CA SER A 187 -40.87 -1.85 -31.61
C SER A 187 -39.57 -1.05 -31.44
N ASP A 188 -38.67 -0.95 -32.43
CA ASP A 188 -38.71 -0.14 -33.66
C ASP A 188 -38.35 1.35 -33.41
N GLN A 189 -37.18 1.84 -33.90
CA GLN A 189 -36.97 2.66 -35.13
C GLN A 189 -37.59 4.08 -35.04
N VAL A 190 -37.02 5.22 -35.48
CA VAL A 190 -36.14 5.67 -36.61
C VAL A 190 -35.28 6.87 -36.10
N GLY A 191 -34.16 7.38 -36.65
CA GLY A 191 -33.36 7.15 -37.88
C GLY A 191 -32.15 8.12 -37.98
N PRO A 192 -31.51 8.34 -39.16
CA PRO A 192 -30.12 8.84 -39.24
C PRO A 192 -29.84 10.13 -40.07
N PHE A 193 -28.78 10.87 -39.71
CA PHE A 193 -28.01 11.86 -40.51
C PHE A 193 -26.59 11.97 -39.90
N ARG A 194 -25.41 12.04 -40.56
CA ARG A 194 -24.87 12.82 -41.73
C ARG A 194 -24.89 14.35 -41.49
N SER A 195 -23.86 15.15 -41.80
CA SER A 195 -22.53 14.91 -42.41
C SER A 195 -21.66 16.18 -42.22
N GLU A 196 -20.31 16.08 -42.25
CA GLU A 196 -19.37 17.13 -42.76
C GLU A 196 -19.29 18.50 -42.00
N SER A 197 -18.29 19.40 -42.13
CA SER A 197 -16.94 19.35 -42.76
C SER A 197 -16.00 20.51 -42.32
N SER A 198 -14.68 20.23 -42.31
CA SER A 198 -13.56 21.12 -42.76
C SER A 198 -13.06 22.36 -41.97
N ASN A 199 -11.80 22.70 -42.31
CA ASN A 199 -11.02 23.95 -42.13
C ASN A 199 -10.37 24.32 -40.76
N SER A 200 -9.22 25.00 -40.70
CA SER A 200 -8.02 25.05 -41.60
C SER A 200 -6.90 25.98 -41.05
N GLY A 201 -5.63 25.59 -41.19
CA GLY A 201 -4.45 26.48 -41.03
C GLY A 201 -4.03 26.81 -39.57
N ALA A 202 -2.82 27.31 -39.29
CA ALA A 202 -1.66 27.53 -40.18
C ALA A 202 -0.30 27.51 -39.43
N ARG A 203 0.67 26.75 -39.98
CA ARG A 203 2.01 27.18 -40.44
C ARG A 203 2.95 28.01 -39.52
N ALA A 204 3.88 27.28 -38.87
CA ALA A 204 5.34 27.48 -38.77
C ALA A 204 6.01 28.88 -38.70
N THR A 205 6.88 29.06 -37.68
CA THR A 205 8.35 29.33 -37.80
C THR A 205 9.08 29.11 -36.45
N GLY A 206 10.35 28.72 -36.50
CA GLY A 206 11.34 28.92 -35.40
C GLY A 206 12.52 29.75 -35.93
N PRO A 207 13.76 29.67 -35.39
CA PRO A 207 14.21 29.06 -34.12
C PRO A 207 15.05 30.03 -33.24
N HIS A 208 15.38 29.68 -32.00
CA HIS A 208 16.64 30.07 -31.30
C HIS A 208 16.72 29.46 -29.89
N GLY A 209 17.94 29.36 -29.35
CA GLY A 209 18.16 29.26 -27.89
C GLY A 209 18.47 27.88 -27.33
N ILE A 210 19.53 27.22 -27.81
CA ILE A 210 20.18 26.18 -26.99
C ILE A 210 20.75 26.86 -25.74
N LYS A 211 20.37 26.35 -24.57
CA LYS A 211 21.11 26.51 -23.31
C LYS A 211 21.23 25.12 -22.70
N ASP A 212 22.42 24.75 -22.29
CA ASP A 212 22.68 23.46 -21.67
C ASP A 212 21.93 23.37 -20.34
N VAL A 213 20.83 22.62 -20.34
CA VAL A 213 20.24 22.12 -19.10
C VAL A 213 21.16 21.02 -18.62
N VAL A 214 22.11 21.39 -17.75
CA VAL A 214 22.83 20.42 -16.92
C VAL A 214 21.76 19.64 -16.17
N VAL A 215 21.63 18.35 -16.49
CA VAL A 215 20.80 17.43 -15.73
C VAL A 215 21.54 17.19 -14.42
N HIS A 216 21.29 18.08 -13.45
CA HIS A 216 21.60 17.79 -12.06
C HIS A 216 20.80 16.54 -11.69
N ASP A 217 21.54 15.47 -11.38
CA ASP A 217 20.96 14.27 -10.80
C ASP A 217 20.23 14.68 -9.53
N ALA A 218 18.93 14.40 -9.48
CA ALA A 218 18.05 14.97 -8.47
C ALA A 218 18.25 14.20 -7.16
N ASP A 219 19.18 14.70 -6.33
CA ASP A 219 19.53 14.15 -5.03
C ASP A 219 18.26 13.67 -4.30
N PRO A 220 18.15 12.39 -3.90
CA PRO A 220 16.99 11.87 -3.19
C PRO A 220 16.56 12.70 -1.98
N PHE A 221 17.50 13.38 -1.30
CA PHE A 221 17.21 14.27 -0.19
C PHE A 221 16.53 15.59 -0.63
N SER A 222 16.76 16.07 -1.85
CA SER A 222 16.16 17.32 -2.38
C SER A 222 14.64 17.23 -2.56
N MET A 223 14.13 16.08 -3.03
CA MET A 223 12.69 15.84 -3.15
C MET A 223 12.01 15.79 -1.77
N ILE A 224 12.68 15.18 -0.78
CA ILE A 224 12.21 15.13 0.61
C ILE A 224 12.22 16.54 1.23
N ALA A 225 13.32 17.28 1.12
CA ALA A 225 13.45 18.65 1.64
C ALA A 225 12.33 19.57 1.13
N ARG A 226 11.99 19.46 -0.15
CA ARG A 226 10.92 20.24 -0.78
C ARG A 226 9.51 19.86 -0.31
N GLU A 227 9.26 18.60 0.05
CA GLU A 227 7.99 18.15 0.63
C GLU A 227 7.82 18.61 2.09
N PHE A 228 8.92 18.74 2.84
CA PHE A 228 8.93 19.27 4.21
C PHE A 228 9.08 20.81 4.31
N GLY A 229 9.04 21.53 3.19
CA GLY A 229 9.01 23.00 3.16
C GLY A 229 10.36 23.68 3.42
N VAL A 230 11.47 23.00 3.15
CA VAL A 230 12.81 23.59 3.23
C VAL A 230 13.14 24.25 1.88
N GLU A 231 13.30 25.57 1.86
CA GLU A 231 13.80 26.29 0.68
C GLU A 231 15.33 26.18 0.55
N GLU A 232 15.82 26.14 -0.69
CA GLU A 232 17.22 25.87 -1.06
C GLU A 232 18.14 27.10 -0.87
N GLN A 233 18.00 27.81 0.26
CA GLN A 233 18.73 29.05 0.56
C GLN A 233 19.36 29.08 1.96
N LEU A 234 20.33 28.19 2.21
CA LEU A 234 21.39 28.49 3.19
C LEU A 234 22.71 27.76 2.87
N VAL A 235 23.41 28.22 1.82
CA VAL A 235 24.80 27.83 1.52
C VAL A 235 25.67 29.08 1.46
N GLN A 236 26.29 29.42 2.60
CA GLN A 236 27.47 30.28 2.75
C GLN A 236 28.20 29.91 4.03
#